data_AF-T1CRK0-F1
#
_entry.id   AF-T1CRK0-F1
#
_cell.length_a   1.000
_cell.length_b   1.000
_cell.length_c   1.000
_cell.angle_alpha   90.00
_cell.angle_beta   90.00
_cell.angle_gamma   90.00
#
_symmetry.space_group_name_H-M   'P 1'
#
loop_
_entity.id
_entity.type
_entity.pdbx_description
1 polymer ?
#
loop_
_entity_poly.entity_id
_entity_poly.type
_entity_poly.pdbx_seq_one_letter_code
_entity_poly.pdbx_strand_id
1 'polypeptide(L)'
;MAKNQDISGVGGWLALLVFGLMILGPLLGLGALLNEFSTAVEQLPQLANNAKWQDYQQISWLIYTVSVAISFSAGYRLWKIHFPESVRFAIISQWLAGPLTYVLHQISGIVMFDMIPDGDTIARMVGGTIAAVIGAGIWTAYLMLSVRVRNTYKPGAFRPIEH
;
A
#
# COMPACT_ATOMS: atom_id res chain seq x y z
N MET A 1 17.06 3.12 32.69
CA MET A 1 16.94 3.87 31.42
C MET A 1 15.73 4.77 31.51
N ALA A 2 15.91 6.09 31.48
CA ALA A 2 14.79 7.03 31.48
C ALA A 2 13.97 6.83 30.20
N LYS A 3 12.73 6.38 30.36
CA LYS A 3 11.76 6.25 29.26
C LYS A 3 11.45 7.68 28.82
N ASN A 4 11.96 8.14 27.67
CA ASN A 4 11.60 9.44 27.10
C ASN A 4 10.08 9.46 26.87
N GLN A 5 9.33 9.96 27.85
CA GLN A 5 7.86 9.97 27.84
C GLN A 5 7.29 11.06 26.93
N ASP A 6 8.13 12.00 26.50
CA ASP A 6 7.73 13.22 25.80
C ASP A 6 7.73 13.10 24.26
N ILE A 7 8.11 11.95 23.70
CA ILE A 7 8.11 11.77 22.24
C ILE A 7 6.69 11.41 21.79
N SER A 8 5.95 12.41 21.28
CA SER A 8 4.60 12.29 20.72
C SER A 8 4.47 13.04 19.38
N GLY A 9 3.34 12.89 18.69
CA GLY A 9 3.06 13.48 17.39
C GLY A 9 3.57 12.69 16.18
N VAL A 10 3.20 13.16 14.99
CA VAL A 10 3.56 12.56 13.68
C VAL A 10 4.92 13.11 13.24
N GLY A 11 5.97 12.32 13.45
CA GLY A 11 7.36 12.70 13.14
C GLY A 11 8.28 11.49 13.00
N GLY A 12 9.49 11.71 12.45
CA GLY A 12 10.46 10.65 12.20
C GLY A 12 9.89 9.54 11.32
N TRP A 13 10.09 8.28 11.73
CA TRP A 13 9.59 7.09 11.03
C TRP A 13 8.07 7.08 10.80
N LEU A 14 7.28 7.71 11.69
CA LEU A 14 5.83 7.80 11.50
C LEU A 14 5.47 8.80 10.39
N ALA A 15 6.19 9.91 10.28
CA ALA A 15 6.01 10.85 9.17
C ALA A 15 6.45 10.23 7.83
N LEU A 16 7.53 9.44 7.84
CA LEU A 16 7.96 8.67 6.67
C LEU A 16 6.89 7.68 6.22
N LEU A 17 6.23 6.98 7.16
CA LEU A 17 5.12 6.09 6.84
C LEU A 17 3.94 6.84 6.22
N VAL A 18 3.53 7.96 6.81
CA VAL A 18 2.43 8.78 6.28
C VAL A 18 2.74 9.26 4.86
N PHE A 19 3.95 9.80 4.65
CA PHE A 19 4.41 10.22 3.33
C PHE A 19 4.46 9.05 2.34
N GLY A 20 4.93 7.89 2.80
CA GLY A 20 4.94 6.62 2.08
C GLY A 20 3.55 6.25 1.58
N LEU A 21 2.55 6.29 2.45
CA LEU A 21 1.17 5.90 2.13
C LEU A 21 0.47 6.90 1.20
N MET A 22 0.70 8.21 1.38
CA MET A 22 -0.08 9.24 0.68
C MET A 22 0.55 9.71 -0.63
N ILE A 23 1.87 9.64 -0.76
CA ILE A 23 2.59 10.29 -1.87
C ILE A 23 3.46 9.26 -2.57
N LEU A 24 4.43 8.67 -1.87
CA LEU A 24 5.43 7.82 -2.51
C LEU A 24 4.83 6.53 -3.07
N GLY A 25 3.96 5.85 -2.31
CA GLY A 25 3.27 4.63 -2.75
C GLY A 25 2.42 4.85 -4.00
N PRO A 26 1.49 5.82 -4.02
CA PRO A 26 0.73 6.16 -5.22
C PRO A 26 1.62 6.53 -6.42
N LEU A 27 2.64 7.37 -6.23
CA LEU A 27 3.52 7.76 -7.34
C LEU A 27 4.31 6.58 -7.91
N LEU A 28 4.84 5.70 -7.05
CA LEU A 28 5.55 4.49 -7.51
C LEU A 28 4.59 3.52 -8.19
N GLY A 29 3.38 3.32 -7.65
CA GLY A 29 2.36 2.47 -8.27
C GLY A 29 1.92 2.97 -9.63
N LEU A 30 1.72 4.30 -9.77
CA LEU A 30 1.41 4.93 -11.05
C LEU A 30 2.52 4.71 -12.08
N GLY A 31 3.77 4.97 -11.69
CA GLY A 31 4.92 4.78 -12.56
C GLY A 31 5.09 3.32 -12.99
N ALA A 32 4.92 2.38 -12.06
CA ALA A 32 4.99 0.95 -12.36
C ALA A 32 3.91 0.53 -13.36
N LEU A 33 2.66 0.97 -13.15
CA LEU A 33 1.54 0.61 -14.01
C LEU A 33 1.66 1.20 -15.42
N LEU A 34 2.06 2.47 -15.53
CA LEU A 34 2.32 3.11 -16.82
C LEU A 34 3.48 2.43 -17.56
N ASN A 35 4.56 2.08 -16.84
CA ASN A 35 5.70 1.38 -17.40
C ASN A 35 5.33 -0.02 -17.90
N GLU A 36 4.53 -0.77 -17.13
CA GLU A 36 4.03 -2.08 -17.53
C GLU A 36 3.22 -2.00 -18.83
N PHE A 37 2.28 -1.06 -18.91
CA PHE A 37 1.42 -0.93 -20.09
C PHE A 37 2.17 -0.47 -21.34
N SER A 38 3.08 0.49 -21.19
CA SER A 38 3.90 0.97 -22.31
C SER A 38 4.85 -0.12 -22.81
N THR A 39 5.59 -0.77 -21.90
CA THR A 39 6.53 -1.85 -22.25
C THR A 39 5.82 -3.01 -22.94
N ALA A 40 4.63 -3.39 -22.47
CA ALA A 40 3.86 -4.48 -23.08
C ALA A 40 3.47 -4.16 -24.54
N VAL A 41 3.01 -2.93 -24.82
CA VAL A 41 2.64 -2.51 -26.18
C VAL A 41 3.87 -2.35 -27.08
N GLU A 42 4.99 -1.88 -26.54
CA GLU A 42 6.26 -1.81 -27.29
C GLU A 42 6.76 -3.20 -27.71
N GLN A 43 6.63 -4.20 -26.85
CA GLN A 43 7.03 -5.57 -27.13
C GLN A 43 6.05 -6.29 -28.06
N LEU A 44 4.76 -6.03 -27.91
CA LEU A 44 3.68 -6.70 -28.64
C LEU A 44 2.67 -5.64 -29.13
N PRO A 45 2.94 -4.95 -30.27
CA PRO A 45 2.07 -3.88 -30.78
C PRO A 45 0.62 -4.32 -31.03
N GLN A 46 0.40 -5.61 -31.28
CA GLN A 46 -0.93 -6.21 -31.43
C GLN A 46 -1.81 -6.10 -30.17
N LEU A 47 -1.23 -5.87 -28.99
CA LEU A 47 -1.98 -5.67 -27.74
C LEU A 47 -2.81 -4.38 -27.75
N ALA A 48 -2.37 -3.35 -28.49
CA ALA A 48 -3.07 -2.05 -28.51
C ALA A 48 -4.54 -2.17 -28.96
N ASN A 49 -4.84 -3.13 -29.83
CA ASN A 49 -6.19 -3.38 -30.37
C ASN A 49 -6.86 -4.62 -29.76
N ASN A 50 -6.26 -5.22 -28.72
CA ASN A 50 -6.79 -6.43 -28.10
C ASN A 50 -7.79 -6.09 -27.00
N ALA A 51 -9.02 -6.63 -27.09
CA ALA A 51 -10.07 -6.37 -26.11
C ALA A 51 -9.71 -6.85 -24.69
N LYS A 52 -9.14 -8.05 -24.55
CA LYS A 52 -8.71 -8.60 -23.25
C LYS A 52 -7.63 -7.73 -22.59
N TRP A 53 -6.74 -7.13 -23.40
CA TRP A 53 -5.74 -6.18 -22.91
C TRP A 53 -6.39 -4.90 -22.36
N GLN A 54 -7.39 -4.35 -23.05
CA GLN A 54 -8.14 -3.19 -22.56
C GLN A 54 -8.89 -3.51 -21.26
N ASP A 55 -9.52 -4.68 -21.16
CA ASP A 55 -10.18 -5.15 -19.93
C ASP A 55 -9.18 -5.29 -18.77
N TYR A 56 -8.02 -5.90 -19.02
CA TYR A 56 -6.94 -6.00 -18.04
C TYR A 56 -6.47 -4.63 -17.54
N GLN A 57 -6.31 -3.65 -18.44
CA GLN A 57 -5.94 -2.28 -18.07
C GLN A 57 -7.01 -1.63 -17.19
N GLN A 58 -8.29 -1.76 -17.53
CA GLN A 58 -9.39 -1.21 -16.74
C GLN A 58 -9.44 -1.81 -15.32
N ILE A 59 -9.31 -3.13 -15.21
CA ILE A 59 -9.29 -3.83 -13.92
C ILE A 59 -8.08 -3.40 -13.10
N SER A 60 -6.91 -3.29 -13.73
CA SER A 60 -5.68 -2.86 -13.06
C SER A 60 -5.78 -1.40 -12.57
N TRP A 61 -6.38 -0.50 -13.35
CA TRP A 61 -6.65 0.87 -12.91
C TRP A 61 -7.63 0.93 -11.75
N LEU A 62 -8.66 0.07 -11.75
CA LEU A 62 -9.62 -0.02 -10.66
C LEU A 62 -8.94 -0.49 -9.37
N ILE A 63 -8.17 -1.58 -9.44
CA ILE A 63 -7.39 -2.12 -8.31
C ILE A 63 -6.45 -1.04 -7.75
N TYR A 64 -5.69 -0.37 -8.63
CA TYR A 64 -4.79 0.70 -8.24
C TYR A 64 -5.52 1.87 -7.56
N THR A 65 -6.63 2.34 -8.15
CA THR A 65 -7.38 3.48 -7.61
C THR A 65 -7.95 3.19 -6.22
N VAL A 66 -8.49 1.98 -6.02
CA VAL A 66 -8.99 1.54 -4.71
C VAL A 66 -7.85 1.45 -3.70
N SER A 67 -6.70 0.88 -4.10
CA SER A 67 -5.51 0.79 -3.26
C SER A 67 -5.00 2.17 -2.83
N VAL A 68 -4.92 3.12 -3.75
CA VAL A 68 -4.54 4.52 -3.46
C VAL A 68 -5.52 5.16 -2.50
N ALA A 69 -6.84 5.00 -2.70
CA ALA A 69 -7.84 5.57 -1.82
C ALA A 69 -7.73 5.03 -0.38
N ILE A 70 -7.51 3.72 -0.22
CA ILE A 70 -7.30 3.06 1.07
C ILE A 70 -6.01 3.58 1.73
N SER A 71 -4.90 3.60 0.99
CA SER A 71 -3.59 4.04 1.47
C SER A 71 -3.62 5.52 1.89
N PHE A 72 -4.22 6.38 1.07
CA PHE A 72 -4.35 7.81 1.36
C PHE A 72 -5.22 8.03 2.60
N SER A 73 -6.34 7.31 2.73
CA SER A 73 -7.21 7.37 3.90
C SER A 73 -6.47 6.96 5.17
N ALA A 74 -5.59 5.94 5.10
CA ALA A 74 -4.78 5.51 6.23
C ALA A 74 -3.75 6.56 6.63
N GLY A 75 -3.00 7.11 5.65
CA GLY A 75 -2.05 8.17 5.90
C GLY A 75 -2.71 9.43 6.48
N TYR A 76 -3.87 9.83 5.94
CA TYR A 76 -4.63 10.96 6.46
C TYR A 76 -5.10 10.74 7.90
N ARG A 77 -5.62 9.53 8.21
CA ARG A 77 -6.01 9.17 9.57
C ARG A 77 -4.83 9.21 10.53
N LEU A 78 -3.67 8.67 10.15
CA LEU A 78 -2.46 8.78 10.96
C LEU A 78 -2.01 10.25 11.13
N TRP A 79 -2.12 11.07 10.10
CA TRP A 79 -1.66 12.45 10.16
C TRP A 79 -2.54 13.37 11.02
N LYS A 80 -3.87 13.24 10.91
CA LYS A 80 -4.83 14.18 11.50
C LYS A 80 -5.66 13.58 12.63
N ILE A 81 -5.97 12.29 12.57
CA ILE A 81 -6.92 11.64 13.47
C ILE A 81 -6.16 10.75 14.44
N HIS A 82 -5.80 11.31 15.58
CA HIS A 82 -4.91 10.68 16.57
C HIS A 82 -5.61 9.65 17.49
N PHE A 83 -6.52 8.86 16.91
CA PHE A 83 -7.21 7.77 17.62
C PHE A 83 -6.47 6.43 17.50
N PRO A 84 -6.56 5.54 18.51
CA PRO A 84 -6.02 4.18 18.44
C PRO A 84 -6.51 3.39 17.21
N GLU A 85 -7.75 3.64 16.79
CA GLU A 85 -8.38 3.04 15.63
C GLU A 85 -7.68 3.41 14.32
N SER A 86 -7.05 4.59 14.24
CA SER A 86 -6.26 5.00 13.07
C SER A 86 -5.05 4.10 12.86
N VAL A 87 -4.41 3.62 13.94
CA VAL A 87 -3.29 2.67 13.84
C VAL A 87 -3.79 1.32 13.32
N ARG A 88 -4.90 0.81 13.86
CA ARG A 88 -5.51 -0.44 13.38
C ARG A 88 -5.91 -0.35 11.91
N PHE A 89 -6.53 0.76 11.53
CA PHE A 89 -6.92 1.01 10.15
C PHE A 89 -5.71 1.10 9.23
N ALA A 90 -4.62 1.75 9.65
CA ALA A 90 -3.40 1.83 8.86
C ALA A 90 -2.74 0.46 8.65
N ILE A 91 -2.71 -0.40 9.68
CA ILE A 91 -2.24 -1.78 9.55
C ILE A 91 -3.07 -2.51 8.50
N ILE A 92 -4.40 -2.55 8.65
CA ILE A 92 -5.30 -3.23 7.69
C ILE A 92 -5.09 -2.67 6.28
N SER A 93 -5.09 -1.35 6.15
CA SER A 93 -4.91 -0.67 4.87
C SER A 93 -3.61 -1.04 4.18
N GLN A 94 -2.51 -1.22 4.93
CA GLN A 94 -1.23 -1.60 4.37
C GLN A 94 -1.20 -3.05 3.89
N TRP A 95 -1.92 -3.96 4.55
CA TRP A 95 -2.08 -5.33 4.07
C TRP A 95 -2.96 -5.41 2.82
N LEU A 96 -4.01 -4.58 2.75
CA LEU A 96 -4.87 -4.47 1.57
C LEU A 96 -4.15 -3.82 0.38
N ALA A 97 -3.54 -2.66 0.58
CA ALA A 97 -2.88 -1.87 -0.46
C ALA A 97 -1.53 -2.48 -0.92
N GLY A 98 -0.87 -3.28 -0.07
CA GLY A 98 0.37 -3.97 -0.40
C GLY A 98 0.13 -5.40 -0.91
N PRO A 99 0.31 -6.44 -0.06
CA PRO A 99 0.25 -7.85 -0.47
C PRO A 99 -1.01 -8.23 -1.25
N LEU A 100 -2.19 -7.83 -0.78
CA LEU A 100 -3.44 -8.22 -1.43
C LEU A 100 -3.55 -7.60 -2.83
N THR A 101 -3.27 -6.30 -2.97
CA THR A 101 -3.27 -5.61 -4.27
C THR A 101 -2.29 -6.26 -5.24
N TYR A 102 -1.08 -6.62 -4.77
CA TYR A 102 -0.11 -7.33 -5.59
C TYR A 102 -0.65 -8.67 -6.11
N VAL A 103 -1.23 -9.49 -5.23
CA VAL A 103 -1.83 -10.78 -5.61
C VAL A 103 -3.00 -10.60 -6.58
N LEU A 104 -3.86 -9.61 -6.36
CA LEU A 104 -4.98 -9.31 -7.25
C LEU A 104 -4.51 -8.94 -8.66
N HIS A 105 -3.43 -8.16 -8.80
CA HIS A 105 -2.85 -7.90 -10.12
C HIS A 105 -2.38 -9.18 -10.81
N GLN A 106 -1.64 -10.05 -10.11
CA GLN A 106 -1.17 -11.32 -10.69
C GLN A 106 -2.34 -12.21 -11.15
N ILE A 107 -3.37 -12.34 -10.31
CA ILE A 107 -4.57 -13.12 -10.63
C ILE A 107 -5.30 -12.51 -11.83
N SER A 108 -5.42 -11.19 -11.89
CA SER A 108 -6.11 -10.52 -13.00
C SER A 108 -5.43 -10.80 -14.35
N GLY A 109 -4.10 -10.83 -14.41
CA GLY A 109 -3.36 -11.20 -15.62
C GLY A 109 -3.60 -12.67 -16.01
N ILE A 110 -3.51 -13.59 -15.04
CA ILE A 110 -3.74 -15.02 -15.28
C ILE A 110 -5.15 -15.27 -15.84
N VAL A 111 -6.16 -14.66 -15.23
CA VAL A 111 -7.57 -14.86 -15.62
C VAL A 111 -7.88 -14.23 -16.96
N MET A 112 -7.41 -13.00 -17.25
CA MET A 112 -7.73 -12.32 -18.51
C MET A 112 -7.10 -13.03 -19.72
N PHE A 113 -5.88 -13.55 -19.56
CA PHE A 113 -5.13 -14.17 -20.65
C PHE A 113 -5.22 -15.70 -20.68
N ASP A 114 -6.03 -16.31 -19.81
CA ASP A 114 -6.14 -17.77 -19.66
C ASP A 114 -4.74 -18.43 -19.54
N MET A 115 -3.84 -17.76 -18.82
CA MET A 115 -2.42 -18.10 -18.78
C MET A 115 -2.14 -19.24 -17.80
N ILE A 116 -1.34 -20.22 -18.22
CA ILE A 116 -0.69 -21.17 -17.32
C ILE A 116 0.73 -20.65 -17.06
N PRO A 117 1.02 -20.04 -15.90
CA PRO A 117 2.32 -19.46 -15.64
C PRO A 117 3.39 -20.54 -15.59
N ASP A 118 4.54 -20.26 -16.20
CA ASP A 118 5.70 -21.14 -16.13
C ASP A 118 6.41 -21.03 -14.77
N GLY A 119 7.43 -21.87 -14.56
CA GLY A 119 8.15 -21.92 -13.29
C GLY A 119 8.83 -20.61 -12.91
N ASP A 120 9.36 -19.85 -13.89
CA ASP A 120 9.99 -18.55 -13.65
C ASP A 120 8.96 -17.49 -13.25
N THR A 121 7.83 -17.45 -13.96
CA THR A 121 6.71 -16.56 -13.63
C THR A 121 6.19 -16.82 -12.23
N ILE A 122 5.99 -18.09 -11.85
CA ILE A 122 5.58 -18.47 -10.49
C ILE A 122 6.62 -18.02 -9.47
N ALA A 123 7.92 -18.24 -9.73
CA ALA A 123 8.97 -17.83 -8.80
C ALA A 123 8.99 -16.31 -8.57
N ARG A 124 8.80 -15.50 -9.62
CA ARG A 124 8.68 -14.04 -9.52
C ARG A 124 7.43 -13.60 -8.75
N MET A 125 6.29 -14.22 -9.01
CA MET A 125 5.04 -13.95 -8.29
C MET A 125 5.19 -14.24 -6.79
N VAL A 126 5.77 -15.39 -6.45
CA VAL A 126 6.02 -15.78 -5.05
C VAL A 126 7.03 -14.83 -4.40
N GLY A 127 8.14 -14.54 -5.07
CA GLY A 127 9.17 -13.63 -4.57
C GLY A 127 8.63 -12.24 -4.27
N GLY A 128 7.85 -11.66 -5.19
CA GLY A 128 7.22 -10.35 -5.00
C GLY A 128 6.17 -10.37 -3.88
N THR A 129 5.40 -11.45 -3.75
CA THR A 129 4.44 -11.61 -2.64
C THR A 129 5.15 -11.67 -1.29
N ILE A 130 6.24 -12.43 -1.18
CA ILE A 130 7.07 -12.51 0.03
C ILE A 130 7.62 -11.13 0.38
N ALA A 131 8.16 -10.40 -0.60
CA ALA A 131 8.69 -9.06 -0.38
C ALA A 131 7.60 -8.10 0.13
N ALA A 132 6.41 -8.14 -0.45
CA ALA A 132 5.27 -7.33 -0.01
C ALA A 132 4.85 -7.66 1.43
N VAL A 133 4.80 -8.95 1.78
CA VAL A 133 4.46 -9.43 3.12
C VAL A 133 5.50 -9.00 4.16
N ILE A 134 6.79 -9.11 3.84
CA ILE A 134 7.87 -8.64 4.71
C ILE A 134 7.75 -7.14 4.94
N GLY A 135 7.54 -6.36 3.87
CA GLY A 135 7.35 -4.91 3.96
C GLY A 135 6.16 -4.54 4.85
N ALA A 136 5.01 -5.16 4.64
CA ALA A 136 3.82 -4.96 5.48
C ALA A 136 4.06 -5.38 6.94
N GLY A 137 4.80 -6.47 7.17
CA GLY A 137 5.16 -6.96 8.50
C GLY A 137 6.06 -6.00 9.27
N ILE A 138 7.09 -5.44 8.64
CA ILE A 138 8.00 -4.45 9.26
C ILE A 138 7.21 -3.24 9.77
N TRP A 139 6.34 -2.68 8.93
CA TRP A 139 5.54 -1.52 9.29
C TRP A 139 4.44 -1.84 10.32
N THR A 140 3.86 -3.04 10.24
CA THR A 140 2.93 -3.53 11.26
C THR A 140 3.62 -3.61 12.63
N ALA A 141 4.81 -4.22 12.68
CA ALA A 141 5.61 -4.30 13.91
C ALA A 141 5.98 -2.90 14.42
N TYR A 142 6.38 -1.98 13.54
CA TYR A 142 6.65 -0.60 13.90
C TYR A 142 5.41 0.09 14.53
N LEU A 143 4.25 0.00 13.89
CA LEU A 143 3.01 0.62 14.36
C LEU A 143 2.55 0.06 15.72
N MET A 144 2.75 -1.24 15.95
CA MET A 144 2.35 -1.88 17.20
C MET A 144 3.32 -1.63 18.36
N LEU A 145 4.64 -1.63 18.09
CA LEU A 145 5.67 -1.66 19.13
C LEU A 145 6.30 -0.28 19.40
N SER A 146 6.18 0.68 18.48
CA SER A 146 6.83 1.98 18.59
C SER A 146 6.30 2.79 19.79
N VAL A 147 7.22 3.24 20.65
CA VAL A 147 6.91 4.12 21.79
C VAL A 147 6.27 5.43 21.30
N ARG A 148 6.76 6.00 20.19
CA ARG A 148 6.19 7.22 19.59
C ARG A 148 4.74 7.00 19.18
N VAL A 149 4.45 5.92 18.43
CA VAL A 149 3.08 5.62 17.97
C VAL A 149 2.17 5.44 19.18
N ARG A 150 2.57 4.63 20.17
CA ARG A 150 1.79 4.46 21.40
C ARG A 150 1.56 5.77 22.16
N ASN A 151 2.54 6.69 22.16
CA ASN A 151 2.39 8.01 22.79
C ASN A 151 1.48 8.96 22.02
N THR A 152 1.49 8.86 20.69
CA THR A 152 0.70 9.70 19.78
C THR A 152 -0.78 9.32 19.75
N TYR A 153 -1.11 8.02 19.81
CA TYR A 153 -2.48 7.51 19.68
C TYR A 153 -3.02 6.92 21.00
N LYS A 154 -2.77 7.59 22.13
CA LYS A 154 -3.24 7.13 23.45
C LYS A 154 -4.77 7.22 23.56
N PRO A 155 -5.45 6.21 24.14
CA PRO A 155 -6.84 6.35 24.53
C PRO A 155 -6.98 7.51 25.54
N GLY A 156 -7.71 8.57 25.19
CA GLY A 156 -7.96 9.73 26.05
C GLY A 156 -7.21 11.03 25.69
N ALA A 157 -6.46 11.11 24.59
CA ALA A 157 -5.75 12.33 24.16
C ALA A 157 -6.65 13.42 23.51
N PHE A 158 -7.95 13.45 23.81
CA PHE A 158 -8.83 14.54 23.40
C PHE A 158 -8.69 15.70 24.40
N ARG A 159 -7.95 16.75 24.03
CA ARG A 159 -8.20 18.08 24.57
C ARG A 159 -9.20 18.76 23.64
N PRO A 160 -10.40 19.14 24.10
CA PRO A 160 -11.28 19.97 23.30
C PRO A 160 -10.53 21.24 22.93
N ILE A 161 -10.75 21.72 21.71
CA ILE A 161 -10.29 23.02 21.27
C ILE A 161 -11.12 24.02 22.07
N GLU A 162 -10.51 24.71 23.03
CA GLU A 162 -11.13 25.88 23.66
C GLU A 162 -11.24 26.96 22.57
N HIS A 163 -12.47 27.27 22.18
CA HIS A 163 -12.83 28.39 21.30
C HIS A 163 -13.04 29.65 22.14
#